data_AF-A0A154MB89-F1
#
_entry.id   AF-A0A154MB89-F1
#
_cell.length_a   1.000
_cell.length_b   1.000
_cell.length_c   1.000
_cell.angle_alpha   90.00
_cell.angle_beta   90.00
_cell.angle_gamma   90.00
#
_symmetry.space_group_name_H-M   'P 1'
#
loop_
_entity.id
_entity.type
_entity.pdbx_description
1 polymer ?
#
loop_
_entity_poly.entity_id
_entity_poly.type
_entity_poly.pdbx_seq_one_letter_code
_entity_poly.pdbx_strand_id
1 'polypeptide(L)'
;MSEYEGTFCLVVHSHLPWLPHHGSWPVGEEWLYQAWAHSYLPMVDLLRRFADEGREDVLTLGMTPILAAQLDDPYCIDAFHDWLGHWQLRAWHAATLWRGDPLLRELAASEYRTATKAAEELESRWRHGFSPILRSFVDSGTIELLGGPLAHPFQPLLDPTVRDFMLRGGLADTALRIGQRPEGIWAPECGYAPGMETAYAAAGVQRFMVDGPSLHGDTSAARTVGDSDVVCFGRDLEVTYRVWSPKAGYPGHAAYRDFHTWAHEVGLKPSRVTGKSVEPPDKAPYDPAMAAGTLGGHVQDFVDTVVARLRSLKAEHGRESLVVAAYDTELFGHWWHEGPAWLEGVLRALPEAGVRVTTLKGALEAGHLGGKVDLPASSWGSGKDWRVWDGEQVADMVRDNTALQHRMLDLVTGMDTTTRDAVRDQAVAEAMLALSSDWAFMVTKDSAADYARRRAKVHTDRFDTLARLVHEGSHERARETAAAYRRDDGPFGHIDARDLLRK
;
A
#
# COMPACT_ATOMS: atom_id res chain seq x y z
N MET A 1 -5.40 38.47 -7.15
CA MET A 1 -5.85 37.66 -6.00
C MET A 1 -5.76 36.21 -6.44
N SER A 2 -5.25 35.31 -5.61
CA SER A 2 -5.07 33.92 -6.04
C SER A 2 -6.44 33.27 -6.25
N GLU A 3 -6.57 32.48 -7.32
CA GLU A 3 -7.83 31.85 -7.75
C GLU A 3 -8.29 30.76 -6.77
N TYR A 4 -7.37 30.22 -5.97
CA TYR A 4 -7.62 29.12 -5.06
C TYR A 4 -7.36 29.49 -3.60
N GLU A 5 -8.02 28.76 -2.69
CA GLU A 5 -7.72 28.81 -1.25
C GLU A 5 -6.33 28.21 -0.95
N GLY A 6 -5.93 27.21 -1.74
CA GLY A 6 -4.63 26.54 -1.69
C GLY A 6 -4.66 25.23 -2.49
N THR A 7 -3.74 24.32 -2.21
CA THR A 7 -3.63 23.03 -2.92
C THR A 7 -3.75 21.85 -1.98
N PHE A 8 -4.50 20.83 -2.40
CA PHE A 8 -4.71 19.59 -1.69
C PHE A 8 -4.22 18.41 -2.53
N CYS A 9 -3.43 17.54 -1.92
CA CYS A 9 -3.00 16.28 -2.51
C CYS A 9 -3.53 15.11 -1.68
N LEU A 10 -4.27 14.22 -2.34
CA LEU A 10 -4.59 12.91 -1.79
C LEU A 10 -3.53 11.91 -2.23
N VAL A 11 -2.95 11.20 -1.27
CA VAL A 11 -2.05 10.07 -1.52
C VAL A 11 -2.67 8.80 -0.94
N VAL A 12 -2.74 7.73 -1.72
CA VAL A 12 -3.17 6.42 -1.22
C VAL A 12 -2.11 5.38 -1.51
N HIS A 13 -1.71 4.60 -0.50
CA HIS A 13 -0.64 3.60 -0.59
C HIS A 13 -1.19 2.18 -0.59
N SER A 14 -0.98 1.45 -1.68
CA SER A 14 -1.43 0.07 -1.85
C SER A 14 -0.29 -0.91 -1.62
N HIS A 15 -0.45 -1.76 -0.61
CA HIS A 15 0.57 -2.74 -0.25
C HIS A 15 0.00 -3.96 0.46
N LEU A 16 0.46 -5.13 0.03
CA LEU A 16 0.45 -6.37 0.80
C LEU A 16 1.79 -7.07 0.58
N PRO A 17 2.32 -7.80 1.59
CA PRO A 17 3.49 -8.66 1.39
C PRO A 17 3.17 -9.76 0.37
N TRP A 18 4.18 -10.51 -0.08
CA TRP A 18 3.94 -11.69 -0.92
C TRP A 18 3.11 -12.72 -0.14
N LEU A 19 1.87 -12.99 -0.54
CA LEU A 19 0.97 -13.96 0.10
C LEU A 19 0.75 -15.29 -0.66
N PRO A 20 0.91 -15.38 -2.00
CA PRO A 20 0.63 -16.61 -2.75
C PRO A 20 1.38 -17.83 -2.23
N HIS A 21 0.68 -18.97 -2.12
CA HIS A 21 1.23 -20.24 -1.64
C HIS A 21 1.68 -20.24 -0.17
N HIS A 22 1.44 -19.16 0.59
CA HIS A 22 1.85 -19.02 1.98
C HIS A 22 0.65 -18.95 2.94
N GLY A 23 -0.29 -19.88 2.77
CA GLY A 23 -1.50 -19.99 3.58
C GLY A 23 -2.68 -19.24 2.98
N SER A 24 -3.88 -19.81 3.09
CA SER A 24 -5.11 -19.21 2.56
C SER A 24 -5.91 -18.49 3.65
N TRP A 25 -6.29 -19.20 4.72
CA TRP A 25 -7.14 -18.70 5.79
C TRP A 25 -6.66 -19.18 7.17
N PRO A 26 -6.78 -18.39 8.26
CA PRO A 26 -7.35 -17.03 8.36
C PRO A 26 -6.38 -15.90 8.01
N VAL A 27 -5.10 -16.23 7.78
CA VAL A 27 -4.02 -15.30 7.45
C VAL A 27 -3.29 -15.81 6.22
N GLY A 28 -3.02 -14.93 5.26
CA GLY A 28 -2.43 -15.27 3.97
C GLY A 28 -3.24 -14.70 2.81
N GLU A 29 -3.49 -15.52 1.79
CA GLU A 29 -4.14 -15.10 0.55
C GLU A 29 -5.54 -14.49 0.74
N GLU A 30 -6.29 -14.86 1.79
CA GLU A 30 -7.58 -14.24 2.12
C GLU A 30 -7.46 -12.71 2.27
N TRP A 31 -6.33 -12.20 2.75
CA TRP A 31 -6.09 -10.76 2.85
C TRP A 31 -6.00 -10.11 1.47
N LEU A 32 -5.30 -10.74 0.52
CA LEU A 32 -5.21 -10.27 -0.86
C LEU A 32 -6.59 -10.25 -1.50
N TYR A 33 -7.37 -11.33 -1.41
CA TYR A 33 -8.66 -11.41 -2.08
C TYR A 33 -9.70 -10.47 -1.46
N GLN A 34 -9.71 -10.31 -0.14
CA GLN A 34 -10.60 -9.33 0.50
C GLN A 34 -10.21 -7.89 0.19
N ALA A 35 -8.92 -7.56 0.09
CA ALA A 35 -8.45 -6.23 -0.30
C ALA A 35 -8.77 -5.96 -1.78
N TRP A 36 -8.56 -6.96 -2.64
CA TRP A 36 -8.85 -6.87 -4.07
C TRP A 36 -10.33 -6.64 -4.34
N ALA A 37 -11.21 -7.47 -3.76
CA ALA A 37 -12.64 -7.37 -3.94
C ALA A 37 -13.24 -6.08 -3.37
N HIS A 38 -12.83 -5.71 -2.15
CA HIS A 38 -13.50 -4.65 -1.40
C HIS A 38 -12.80 -3.30 -1.49
N SER A 39 -11.54 -3.23 -1.93
CA SER A 39 -10.80 -1.96 -2.06
C SER A 39 -10.29 -1.74 -3.47
N TYR A 40 -9.46 -2.63 -4.03
CA TYR A 40 -8.80 -2.36 -5.32
C TYR A 40 -9.79 -2.26 -6.48
N LEU A 41 -10.77 -3.19 -6.57
CA LEU A 41 -11.81 -3.11 -7.59
C LEU A 41 -12.62 -1.80 -7.49
N PRO A 42 -13.19 -1.41 -6.31
CA PRO A 42 -13.84 -0.11 -6.15
C PRO A 42 -12.97 1.11 -6.46
N MET A 43 -11.69 1.09 -6.06
CA MET A 43 -10.76 2.19 -6.32
C MET A 43 -10.43 2.33 -7.80
N VAL A 44 -10.26 1.23 -8.52
CA VAL A 44 -10.10 1.24 -9.99
C VAL A 44 -11.38 1.73 -10.68
N ASP A 45 -12.56 1.32 -10.22
CA ASP A 45 -13.84 1.82 -10.76
C ASP A 45 -14.01 3.33 -10.51
N LEU A 46 -13.57 3.83 -9.35
CA LEU A 46 -13.53 5.26 -9.04
C LEU A 46 -12.60 6.03 -10.00
N LEU A 47 -11.35 5.58 -10.13
CA LEU A 47 -10.36 6.23 -11.01
C LEU A 47 -10.79 6.18 -12.48
N ARG A 48 -11.36 5.08 -12.94
CA ARG A 48 -11.91 4.96 -14.30
C ARG A 48 -13.00 5.98 -14.57
N ARG A 49 -13.93 6.20 -13.64
CA ARG A 49 -14.99 7.21 -13.82
C ARG A 49 -14.42 8.62 -13.93
N PHE A 50 -13.42 8.96 -13.11
CA PHE A 50 -12.72 10.24 -13.28
C PHE A 50 -11.94 10.33 -14.60
N ALA A 51 -11.28 9.26 -15.03
CA ALA A 51 -10.58 9.21 -16.31
C ALA A 51 -11.53 9.35 -17.51
N ASP A 52 -12.69 8.68 -17.47
CA ASP A 52 -13.75 8.77 -18.49
C ASP A 52 -14.35 10.18 -18.57
N GLU A 53 -14.32 10.93 -17.46
CA GLU A 53 -14.66 12.36 -17.39
C GLU A 53 -13.53 13.29 -17.90
N GLY A 54 -12.38 12.74 -18.29
CA GLY A 54 -11.21 13.49 -18.74
C GLY A 54 -10.46 14.20 -17.60
N ARG A 55 -10.59 13.71 -16.36
CA ARG A 55 -9.93 14.30 -15.19
C ARG A 55 -8.49 13.77 -15.07
N GLU A 56 -7.56 14.72 -15.00
CA GLU A 56 -6.15 14.51 -14.72
C GLU A 56 -5.82 14.88 -13.27
N ASP A 57 -4.68 14.42 -12.77
CA ASP A 57 -4.17 14.70 -11.42
C ASP A 57 -5.17 14.44 -10.27
N VAL A 58 -5.97 13.39 -10.40
CA VAL A 58 -7.04 13.07 -9.44
C VAL A 58 -6.47 12.74 -8.07
N LEU A 59 -5.41 11.92 -8.02
CA LEU A 59 -4.70 11.56 -6.80
C LEU A 59 -3.30 11.02 -7.12
N THR A 60 -2.47 10.92 -6.08
CA THR A 60 -1.20 10.19 -6.13
C THR A 60 -1.41 8.78 -5.58
N LEU A 61 -1.03 7.75 -6.34
CA LEU A 61 -1.15 6.34 -5.97
C LEU A 61 0.24 5.77 -5.68
N GLY A 62 0.48 5.33 -4.45
CA GLY A 62 1.58 4.43 -4.13
C GLY A 62 1.20 3.00 -4.48
N MET A 63 1.98 2.33 -5.32
CA MET A 63 1.80 0.92 -5.64
C MET A 63 3.12 0.19 -5.45
N THR A 64 3.18 -0.71 -4.48
CA THR A 64 4.39 -1.49 -4.25
C THR A 64 4.63 -2.50 -5.37
N PRO A 65 5.90 -2.71 -5.81
CA PRO A 65 6.21 -3.70 -6.84
C PRO A 65 5.71 -5.11 -6.49
N ILE A 66 5.75 -5.47 -5.20
CA ILE A 66 5.33 -6.80 -4.74
C ILE A 66 3.82 -7.00 -4.79
N LEU A 67 3.02 -5.94 -4.57
CA LEU A 67 1.57 -6.03 -4.76
C LEU A 67 1.23 -6.09 -6.25
N ALA A 68 1.85 -5.24 -7.08
CA ALA A 68 1.66 -5.30 -8.53
C ALA A 68 2.01 -6.68 -9.10
N ALA A 69 3.08 -7.32 -8.58
CA ALA A 69 3.42 -8.69 -8.93
C ALA A 69 2.31 -9.70 -8.60
N GLN A 70 1.70 -9.60 -7.43
CA GLN A 70 0.59 -10.47 -7.03
C GLN A 70 -0.66 -10.25 -7.88
N LEU A 71 -0.99 -8.99 -8.20
CA LEU A 71 -2.17 -8.67 -9.02
C LEU A 71 -2.00 -9.01 -10.50
N ASP A 72 -0.78 -9.30 -10.95
CA ASP A 72 -0.47 -9.80 -12.30
C ASP A 72 -0.22 -11.32 -12.34
N ASP A 73 -0.15 -11.97 -11.19
CA ASP A 73 0.22 -13.38 -11.09
C ASP A 73 -0.95 -14.29 -11.52
N PRO A 74 -0.75 -15.21 -12.49
CA PRO A 74 -1.82 -16.08 -12.98
C PRO A 74 -2.46 -16.95 -11.89
N TYR A 75 -1.68 -17.44 -10.93
CA TYR A 75 -2.23 -18.21 -9.81
C TYR A 75 -3.14 -17.34 -8.95
N CYS A 76 -2.73 -16.11 -8.64
CA CYS A 76 -3.56 -15.17 -7.88
C CYS A 76 -4.86 -14.80 -8.60
N ILE A 77 -4.81 -14.62 -9.92
CA ILE A 77 -5.99 -14.32 -10.74
C ILE A 77 -6.99 -15.49 -10.69
N ASP A 78 -6.51 -16.72 -10.90
CA ASP A 78 -7.34 -17.93 -10.84
C ASP A 78 -7.93 -18.13 -9.43
N ALA A 79 -7.11 -18.00 -8.39
CA ALA A 79 -7.54 -18.14 -7.01
C ALA A 79 -8.52 -17.03 -6.58
N PHE A 80 -8.35 -15.81 -7.08
CA PHE A 80 -9.30 -14.71 -6.86
C PHE A 80 -10.63 -14.98 -7.57
N HIS A 81 -10.60 -15.52 -8.78
CA HIS A 81 -11.82 -15.94 -9.49
C HIS A 81 -12.61 -16.98 -8.66
N ASP A 82 -11.93 -18.01 -8.13
CA ASP A 82 -12.55 -18.99 -7.24
C ASP A 82 -13.10 -18.35 -5.96
N TRP A 83 -12.36 -17.41 -5.37
CA TRP A 83 -12.81 -16.67 -4.19
C TRP A 83 -14.08 -15.85 -4.43
N LEU A 84 -14.21 -15.21 -5.59
CA LEU A 84 -15.42 -14.48 -6.00
C LEU A 84 -16.63 -15.42 -6.15
N GLY A 85 -16.42 -16.61 -6.72
CA GLY A 85 -17.45 -17.65 -6.78
C GLY A 85 -17.91 -18.08 -5.38
N HIS A 86 -16.98 -18.30 -4.45
CA HIS A 86 -17.31 -18.58 -3.05
C HIS A 86 -18.04 -17.42 -2.37
N TRP A 87 -17.71 -16.17 -2.68
CA TRP A 87 -18.43 -15.01 -2.18
C TRP A 87 -19.89 -14.98 -2.65
N GLN A 88 -20.14 -15.26 -3.93
CA GLN A 88 -21.51 -15.39 -4.45
C GLN A 88 -22.31 -16.49 -3.74
N LEU A 89 -21.71 -17.67 -3.52
CA LEU A 89 -22.35 -18.77 -2.80
C LEU A 89 -22.68 -18.39 -1.34
N ARG A 90 -21.75 -17.74 -0.65
CA ARG A 90 -21.96 -17.22 0.71
C ARG A 90 -23.09 -16.20 0.77
N ALA A 91 -23.14 -15.25 -0.16
CA ALA A 91 -24.21 -14.26 -0.26
C ALA A 91 -25.58 -14.89 -0.56
N TRP A 92 -25.62 -15.91 -1.43
CA TRP A 92 -26.85 -16.66 -1.71
C TRP A 92 -27.35 -17.44 -0.49
N HIS A 93 -26.45 -18.10 0.25
CA HIS A 93 -26.81 -18.77 1.50
C HIS A 93 -27.34 -17.77 2.54
N ALA A 94 -26.69 -16.61 2.66
CA ALA A 94 -27.11 -15.54 3.55
C ALA A 94 -28.53 -15.03 3.23
N ALA A 95 -28.89 -14.90 1.95
CA ALA A 95 -30.24 -14.50 1.55
C ALA A 95 -31.33 -15.49 2.04
N THR A 96 -31.00 -16.78 2.14
CA THR A 96 -31.90 -17.82 2.66
C THR A 96 -32.02 -17.76 4.19
N LEU A 97 -30.90 -17.57 4.88
CA LEU A 97 -30.83 -17.48 6.34
C LEU A 97 -31.51 -16.22 6.87
N TRP A 98 -31.31 -15.08 6.20
CA TRP A 98 -31.73 -13.77 6.66
C TRP A 98 -33.09 -13.31 6.11
N ARG A 99 -33.86 -14.19 5.47
CA ARG A 99 -35.15 -13.87 4.83
C ARG A 99 -36.16 -13.13 5.73
N GLY A 100 -36.05 -13.30 7.05
CA GLY A 100 -36.95 -12.72 8.05
C GLY A 100 -36.62 -11.27 8.44
N ASP A 101 -35.42 -10.77 8.13
CA ASP A 101 -35.00 -9.40 8.43
C ASP A 101 -34.84 -8.62 7.11
N PRO A 102 -35.58 -7.51 6.90
CA PRO A 102 -35.51 -6.75 5.66
C PRO A 102 -34.11 -6.17 5.34
N LEU A 103 -33.39 -5.68 6.35
CA LEU A 103 -32.06 -5.07 6.17
C LEU A 103 -31.03 -6.15 5.84
N LEU A 104 -31.03 -7.26 6.57
CA LEU A 104 -30.11 -8.35 6.29
C LEU A 104 -30.40 -9.03 4.95
N ARG A 105 -31.67 -9.17 4.56
CA ARG A 105 -32.05 -9.67 3.24
C ARG A 105 -31.53 -8.76 2.12
N GLU A 106 -31.65 -7.44 2.28
CA GLU A 106 -31.09 -6.48 1.31
C GLU A 106 -29.56 -6.54 1.28
N LEU A 107 -28.90 -6.68 2.43
CA LEU A 107 -27.45 -6.84 2.52
C LEU A 107 -26.99 -8.08 1.74
N ALA A 108 -27.62 -9.24 1.93
CA ALA A 108 -27.29 -10.45 1.17
C ALA A 108 -27.48 -10.26 -0.35
N ALA A 109 -28.56 -9.58 -0.76
CA ALA A 109 -28.80 -9.27 -2.16
C ALA A 109 -27.73 -8.31 -2.73
N SER A 110 -27.31 -7.32 -1.95
CA SER A 110 -26.26 -6.37 -2.31
C SER A 110 -24.89 -7.04 -2.44
N GLU A 111 -24.54 -7.90 -1.48
CA GLU A 111 -23.30 -8.71 -1.51
C GLU A 111 -23.27 -9.59 -2.77
N TYR A 112 -24.38 -10.26 -3.10
CA TYR A 112 -24.46 -11.09 -4.30
C TYR A 112 -24.27 -10.28 -5.59
N ARG A 113 -24.93 -9.11 -5.70
CA ARG A 113 -24.77 -8.20 -6.86
C ARG A 113 -23.33 -7.68 -6.96
N THR A 114 -22.71 -7.33 -5.83
CA THR A 114 -21.35 -6.82 -5.79
C THR A 114 -20.34 -7.90 -6.20
N ALA A 115 -20.48 -9.11 -5.66
CA ALA A 115 -19.65 -10.26 -6.03
C ALA A 115 -19.79 -10.61 -7.53
N THR A 116 -21.01 -10.50 -8.07
CA THR A 116 -21.26 -10.72 -9.51
C THR A 116 -20.60 -9.65 -10.38
N LYS A 117 -20.74 -8.36 -10.04
CA LYS A 117 -20.05 -7.27 -10.74
C LYS A 117 -18.53 -7.45 -10.67
N ALA A 118 -18.00 -7.89 -9.52
CA ALA A 118 -16.58 -8.15 -9.35
C ALA A 118 -16.08 -9.27 -10.26
N ALA A 119 -16.83 -10.37 -10.40
CA ALA A 119 -16.50 -11.46 -11.32
C ALA A 119 -16.53 -11.00 -12.78
N GLU A 120 -17.53 -10.21 -13.17
CA GLU A 120 -17.61 -9.63 -14.53
C GLU A 120 -16.44 -8.69 -14.83
N GLU A 121 -16.04 -7.85 -13.86
CA GLU A 121 -14.89 -6.95 -14.01
C GLU A 121 -13.58 -7.76 -14.10
N LEU A 122 -13.44 -8.84 -13.32
CA LEU A 122 -12.29 -9.74 -13.40
C LEU A 122 -12.14 -10.34 -14.81
N GLU A 123 -13.22 -10.96 -15.31
CA GLU A 123 -13.25 -11.62 -16.62
C GLU A 123 -13.06 -10.64 -17.80
N SER A 124 -13.60 -9.43 -17.67
CA SER A 124 -13.57 -8.46 -18.77
C SER A 124 -12.28 -7.65 -18.84
N ARG A 125 -11.64 -7.36 -17.69
CA ARG A 125 -10.52 -6.40 -17.64
C ARG A 125 -9.29 -6.86 -16.88
N TRP A 126 -9.43 -7.68 -15.82
CA TRP A 126 -8.30 -8.06 -14.96
C TRP A 126 -7.71 -9.43 -15.28
N ARG A 127 -8.36 -10.25 -16.12
CA ARG A 127 -7.86 -11.60 -16.49
C ARG A 127 -6.44 -11.64 -17.05
N HIS A 128 -5.91 -10.49 -17.48
CA HIS A 128 -4.55 -10.33 -18.02
C HIS A 128 -3.62 -9.56 -17.08
N GLY A 129 -4.00 -9.43 -15.80
CA GLY A 129 -3.26 -8.70 -14.77
C GLY A 129 -3.71 -7.24 -14.60
N PHE A 130 -3.20 -6.64 -13.53
CA PHE A 130 -3.45 -5.26 -13.13
C PHE A 130 -2.59 -4.25 -13.89
N SER A 131 -1.37 -4.61 -14.29
CA SER A 131 -0.43 -3.68 -14.92
C SER A 131 -0.98 -2.92 -16.15
N PRO A 132 -1.72 -3.55 -17.09
CA PRO A 132 -2.36 -2.82 -18.17
C PRO A 132 -3.39 -1.78 -17.70
N ILE A 133 -4.11 -2.07 -16.61
CA ILE A 133 -5.09 -1.17 -16.00
C ILE A 133 -4.35 0.01 -15.35
N LEU A 134 -3.35 -0.27 -14.52
CA LEU A 134 -2.53 0.76 -13.87
C LEU A 134 -1.89 1.69 -14.91
N ARG A 135 -1.31 1.11 -15.96
CA ARG A 135 -0.70 1.85 -17.06
C ARG A 135 -1.70 2.83 -17.69
N SER A 136 -2.95 2.44 -17.87
CA SER A 136 -3.96 3.32 -18.46
C SER A 136 -4.15 4.61 -17.67
N PHE A 137 -4.13 4.56 -16.33
CA PHE A 137 -4.26 5.74 -15.47
C PHE A 137 -3.01 6.62 -15.44
N VAL A 138 -1.83 6.00 -15.61
CA VAL A 138 -0.55 6.72 -15.70
C VAL A 138 -0.45 7.42 -17.06
N ASP A 139 -0.73 6.70 -18.15
CA ASP A 139 -0.64 7.23 -19.52
C ASP A 139 -1.70 8.32 -19.77
N SER A 140 -2.86 8.28 -19.09
CA SER A 140 -3.89 9.33 -19.14
C SER A 140 -3.64 10.51 -18.20
N GLY A 141 -2.60 10.47 -17.35
CA GLY A 141 -2.36 11.50 -16.34
C GLY A 141 -3.43 11.55 -15.23
N THR A 142 -4.32 10.56 -15.13
CA THR A 142 -5.35 10.51 -14.10
C THR A 142 -4.73 10.39 -12.70
N ILE A 143 -3.59 9.70 -12.59
CA ILE A 143 -2.83 9.60 -11.35
C ILE A 143 -1.36 9.97 -11.57
N GLU A 144 -0.71 10.39 -10.49
CA GLU A 144 0.73 10.20 -10.34
C GLU A 144 0.98 8.85 -9.67
N LEU A 145 1.90 8.05 -10.23
CA LEU A 145 2.33 6.80 -9.61
C LEU A 145 3.60 6.99 -8.79
N LEU A 146 3.56 6.60 -7.51
CA LEU A 146 4.74 6.38 -6.69
C LEU A 146 5.09 4.89 -6.71
N GLY A 147 6.33 4.59 -7.09
CA GLY A 147 6.89 3.25 -6.98
C GLY A 147 7.47 2.99 -5.59
N GLY A 148 8.37 2.02 -5.51
CA GLY A 148 9.11 1.74 -4.27
C GLY A 148 10.14 0.63 -4.46
N PRO A 149 10.88 0.29 -3.40
CA PRO A 149 11.79 -0.86 -3.42
C PRO A 149 11.04 -2.19 -3.58
N LEU A 150 11.74 -3.20 -4.09
CA LEU A 150 11.26 -4.58 -4.11
C LEU A 150 10.82 -5.01 -2.71
N ALA A 151 9.69 -5.71 -2.59
CA ALA A 151 9.21 -6.31 -1.35
C ALA A 151 9.11 -5.40 -0.10
N HIS A 152 9.03 -4.07 -0.28
CA HIS A 152 8.73 -3.10 0.79
C HIS A 152 9.56 -3.28 2.09
N PRO A 153 10.91 -3.36 2.03
CA PRO A 153 11.74 -3.47 3.23
C PRO A 153 11.77 -2.17 4.02
N PHE A 154 12.00 -2.27 5.33
CA PHE A 154 12.29 -1.09 6.15
C PHE A 154 13.72 -0.60 5.87
N GLN A 155 13.84 0.27 4.85
CA GLN A 155 15.11 0.72 4.27
C GLN A 155 16.16 1.26 5.26
N PRO A 156 15.81 1.95 6.37
CA PRO A 156 16.82 2.42 7.31
C PRO A 156 17.70 1.33 7.94
N LEU A 157 17.22 0.08 8.00
CA LEU A 157 17.94 -1.05 8.61
C LEU A 157 18.67 -1.93 7.59
N LEU A 158 18.65 -1.57 6.31
CA LEU A 158 19.33 -2.32 5.26
C LEU A 158 20.79 -1.87 5.09
N ASP A 159 21.65 -2.82 4.74
CA ASP A 159 22.96 -2.54 4.16
C ASP A 159 22.78 -1.64 2.92
N PRO A 160 23.62 -0.60 2.73
CA PRO A 160 23.48 0.32 1.60
C PRO A 160 23.42 -0.35 0.22
N THR A 161 24.16 -1.44 0.03
CA THR A 161 24.20 -2.21 -1.23
C THR A 161 22.89 -2.94 -1.46
N VAL A 162 22.35 -3.57 -0.42
CA VAL A 162 21.06 -4.27 -0.46
C VAL A 162 19.93 -3.26 -0.67
N ARG A 163 19.96 -2.12 0.02
CA ARG A 163 18.99 -1.03 -0.13
C ARG A 163 18.95 -0.50 -1.56
N ASP A 164 20.11 -0.17 -2.15
CA ASP A 164 20.21 0.32 -3.52
C ASP A 164 19.72 -0.73 -4.54
N PHE A 165 20.12 -2.00 -4.36
CA PHE A 165 19.64 -3.11 -5.19
C PHE A 165 18.12 -3.23 -5.16
N MET A 166 17.50 -3.24 -3.97
CA MET A 166 16.05 -3.36 -3.82
C MET A 166 15.32 -2.13 -4.39
N LEU A 167 15.85 -0.92 -4.21
CA LEU A 167 15.27 0.29 -4.78
C LEU A 167 15.32 0.29 -6.31
N ARG A 168 16.51 0.09 -6.90
CA ARG A 168 16.66 0.05 -8.36
C ARG A 168 15.85 -1.08 -8.99
N GLY A 169 15.82 -2.24 -8.36
CA GLY A 169 15.02 -3.38 -8.81
C GLY A 169 13.52 -3.07 -8.82
N GLY A 170 13.01 -2.42 -7.77
CA GLY A 170 11.58 -2.08 -7.69
C GLY A 170 11.16 -1.04 -8.73
N LEU A 171 12.00 -0.02 -8.94
CA LEU A 171 11.78 0.97 -9.99
C LEU A 171 11.84 0.35 -11.40
N ALA A 172 12.75 -0.60 -11.62
CA ALA A 172 12.85 -1.33 -12.88
C ALA A 172 11.65 -2.26 -13.10
N ASP A 173 11.18 -2.96 -12.07
CA ASP A 173 9.99 -3.82 -12.14
C ASP A 173 8.75 -3.01 -12.54
N THR A 174 8.54 -1.84 -11.92
CA THR A 174 7.45 -0.94 -12.31
C THR A 174 7.59 -0.52 -13.77
N ALA A 175 8.80 -0.15 -14.22
CA ALA A 175 9.03 0.22 -15.61
C ALA A 175 8.76 -0.92 -16.60
N LEU A 176 9.09 -2.17 -16.24
CA LEU A 176 8.79 -3.35 -17.05
C LEU A 176 7.28 -3.60 -17.17
N ARG A 177 6.53 -3.36 -16.09
CA ARG A 177 5.07 -3.57 -16.02
C ARG A 177 4.26 -2.53 -16.78
N ILE A 178 4.59 -1.25 -16.59
CA ILE A 178 3.77 -0.15 -17.11
C ILE A 178 4.46 0.68 -18.21
N GLY A 179 5.72 0.40 -18.54
CA GLY A 179 6.47 1.08 -19.60
C GLY A 179 7.12 2.41 -19.19
N GLN A 180 6.93 2.85 -17.94
CA GLN A 180 7.52 4.09 -17.42
C GLN A 180 8.13 3.85 -16.03
N ARG A 181 9.32 4.40 -15.81
CA ARG A 181 9.95 4.38 -14.48
C ARG A 181 9.34 5.48 -13.62
N PRO A 182 8.85 5.19 -12.41
CA PRO A 182 8.27 6.21 -11.55
C PRO A 182 9.37 7.16 -11.04
N GLU A 183 9.07 8.45 -11.04
CA GLU A 183 9.96 9.51 -10.53
C GLU A 183 9.79 9.75 -9.04
N GLY A 184 8.67 9.30 -8.46
CA GLY A 184 8.40 9.35 -7.04
C GLY A 184 8.37 7.97 -6.41
N ILE A 185 8.63 7.89 -5.10
CA ILE A 185 8.47 6.67 -4.32
C ILE A 185 7.61 6.87 -3.09
N TRP A 186 6.86 5.83 -2.74
CA TRP A 186 6.50 5.59 -1.36
C TRP A 186 7.67 4.88 -0.69
N ALA A 187 8.43 5.61 0.13
CA ALA A 187 9.44 4.98 0.97
C ALA A 187 8.70 4.09 1.98
N PRO A 188 9.03 2.79 2.10
CA PRO A 188 8.34 1.89 3.01
C PRO A 188 8.23 2.49 4.40
N GLU A 189 7.00 2.60 4.88
CA GLU A 189 6.67 3.16 6.20
C GLU A 189 7.05 4.63 6.42
N CYS A 190 7.25 5.37 5.32
CA CYS A 190 7.94 6.67 5.32
C CYS A 190 9.26 6.60 6.12
N GLY A 191 9.90 5.43 6.14
CA GLY A 191 11.10 5.12 6.90
C GLY A 191 12.30 5.80 6.25
N TYR A 192 12.91 6.71 7.00
CA TYR A 192 14.03 7.53 6.52
C TYR A 192 15.16 7.57 7.56
N ALA A 193 16.39 7.56 7.06
CA ALA A 193 17.62 7.87 7.77
C ALA A 193 18.38 8.97 7.01
N PRO A 194 19.02 9.93 7.70
CA PRO A 194 19.83 10.96 7.07
C PRO A 194 20.83 10.38 6.05
N GLY A 195 20.91 10.97 4.86
CA GLY A 195 21.76 10.51 3.76
C GLY A 195 21.05 9.63 2.73
N MET A 196 19.87 9.09 3.04
CA MET A 196 19.11 8.25 2.10
C MET A 196 18.68 9.01 0.84
N GLU A 197 18.47 10.31 0.92
CA GLU A 197 18.16 11.19 -0.22
C GLU A 197 19.26 11.17 -1.30
N THR A 198 20.51 10.95 -0.92
CA THR A 198 21.61 10.82 -1.89
C THR A 198 21.48 9.55 -2.72
N ALA A 199 21.10 8.43 -2.09
CA ALA A 199 20.83 7.18 -2.79
C ALA A 199 19.55 7.26 -3.64
N TYR A 200 18.53 7.97 -3.16
CA TYR A 200 17.33 8.27 -3.94
C TYR A 200 17.66 9.06 -5.20
N ALA A 201 18.44 10.14 -5.09
CA ALA A 201 18.90 10.92 -6.23
C ALA A 201 19.69 10.07 -7.24
N ALA A 202 20.63 9.24 -6.76
CA ALA A 202 21.41 8.33 -7.61
C ALA A 202 20.53 7.31 -8.34
N ALA A 203 19.45 6.86 -7.72
CA ALA A 203 18.44 6.01 -8.34
C ALA A 203 17.44 6.77 -9.23
N GLY A 204 17.56 8.10 -9.38
CA GLY A 204 16.65 8.91 -10.18
C GLY A 204 15.30 9.19 -9.52
N VAL A 205 15.17 8.94 -8.23
CA VAL A 205 13.99 9.33 -7.44
C VAL A 205 14.05 10.83 -7.19
N GLN A 206 12.98 11.53 -7.56
CA GLN A 206 12.84 12.98 -7.42
C GLN A 206 12.01 13.36 -6.19
N ARG A 207 11.07 12.51 -5.77
CA ARG A 207 10.16 12.85 -4.66
C ARG A 207 9.72 11.66 -3.81
N PHE A 208 9.48 11.91 -2.53
CA PHE A 208 8.99 10.91 -1.59
C PHE A 208 8.17 11.54 -0.46
N MET A 209 7.56 10.69 0.35
CA MET A 209 6.73 11.10 1.49
C MET A 209 7.42 10.90 2.84
N VAL A 210 7.12 11.83 3.76
CA VAL A 210 7.48 11.77 5.18
C VAL A 210 6.27 12.10 6.04
N ASP A 211 6.32 11.76 7.32
CA ASP A 211 5.27 12.18 8.24
C ASP A 211 5.50 13.62 8.73
N GLY A 212 4.42 14.36 9.01
CA GLY A 212 4.49 15.79 9.38
C GLY A 212 5.47 16.13 10.53
N PRO A 213 5.61 15.32 11.59
CA PRO A 213 6.60 15.56 12.65
C PRO A 213 8.06 15.60 12.17
N SER A 214 8.39 14.91 11.07
CA SER A 214 9.72 14.93 10.46
C SER A 214 10.06 16.30 9.85
N LEU A 215 9.05 17.12 9.58
CA LEU A 215 9.16 18.50 9.11
C LEU A 215 8.93 19.53 10.22
N HIS A 216 9.05 19.12 11.49
CA HIS A 216 8.76 19.96 12.65
C HIS A 216 7.34 20.57 12.63
N GLY A 217 6.40 19.90 11.94
CA GLY A 217 5.01 20.34 11.81
C GLY A 217 4.73 21.29 10.63
N ASP A 218 5.75 21.82 9.94
CA ASP A 218 5.54 22.71 8.79
C ASP A 218 5.45 21.90 7.48
N THR A 219 4.24 21.37 7.25
CA THR A 219 3.83 20.62 6.05
C THR A 219 3.21 21.50 4.96
N SER A 220 3.33 22.84 5.08
CA SER A 220 2.67 23.81 4.21
C SER A 220 3.23 23.87 2.77
N ALA A 221 4.36 23.20 2.53
CA ALA A 221 5.04 23.11 1.24
C ALA A 221 5.93 21.87 1.19
N ALA A 222 6.25 21.45 -0.03
CA ALA A 222 7.27 20.44 -0.30
C ALA A 222 8.68 21.02 -0.03
N ARG A 223 9.67 20.18 0.26
CA ARG A 223 11.03 20.64 0.62
C ARG A 223 12.11 19.79 0.00
N THR A 224 13.19 20.41 -0.46
CA THR A 224 14.42 19.65 -0.79
C THR A 224 15.07 19.14 0.49
N VAL A 225 15.68 17.95 0.41
CA VAL A 225 16.28 17.26 1.56
C VAL A 225 17.79 17.31 1.50
N GLY A 226 18.43 17.75 2.59
CA GLY A 226 19.88 17.82 2.68
C GLY A 226 20.47 18.63 1.51
N ASP A 227 21.59 18.18 0.95
CA ASP A 227 22.21 18.81 -0.22
C ASP A 227 21.71 18.23 -1.56
N SER A 228 20.62 17.45 -1.53
CA SER A 228 20.04 16.84 -2.74
C SER A 228 18.89 17.66 -3.32
N ASP A 229 18.59 17.42 -4.61
CA ASP A 229 17.40 17.94 -5.27
C ASP A 229 16.14 17.09 -5.01
N VAL A 230 16.24 16.03 -4.19
CA VAL A 230 15.11 15.17 -3.86
C VAL A 230 14.16 15.92 -2.94
N VAL A 231 12.87 15.88 -3.27
CA VAL A 231 11.82 16.61 -2.57
C VAL A 231 11.02 15.68 -1.65
N CYS A 232 10.85 16.06 -0.40
CA CYS A 232 9.93 15.39 0.52
C CYS A 232 8.62 16.15 0.69
N PHE A 233 7.53 15.41 0.88
CA PHE A 233 6.20 15.92 1.23
C PHE A 233 5.78 15.42 2.60
N GLY A 234 5.36 16.34 3.48
CA GLY A 234 4.90 15.99 4.82
C GLY A 234 3.40 15.74 4.86
N ARG A 235 3.00 14.63 5.48
CA ARG A 235 1.59 14.35 5.78
C ARG A 235 1.04 15.35 6.81
N ASP A 236 -0.05 16.03 6.46
CA ASP A 236 -0.77 16.92 7.37
C ASP A 236 -1.64 16.10 8.32
N LEU A 237 -1.20 16.01 9.59
CA LEU A 237 -1.87 15.20 10.61
C LEU A 237 -3.20 15.79 11.07
N GLU A 238 -3.40 17.11 10.98
CA GLU A 238 -4.66 17.76 11.37
C GLU A 238 -5.80 17.28 10.46
N VAL A 239 -5.54 17.25 9.16
CA VAL A 239 -6.49 16.76 8.16
C VAL A 239 -6.58 15.24 8.18
N THR A 240 -5.44 14.53 8.21
CA THR A 240 -5.39 13.06 8.15
C THR A 240 -6.14 12.42 9.32
N TYR A 241 -6.09 13.01 10.53
CA TYR A 241 -6.78 12.48 11.69
C TYR A 241 -8.30 12.65 11.67
N ARG A 242 -8.90 13.40 10.73
CA ARG A 242 -10.35 13.34 10.50
C ARG A 242 -10.81 11.95 10.04
N VAL A 243 -9.96 11.23 9.31
CA VAL A 243 -10.25 9.88 8.84
C VAL A 243 -9.57 8.82 9.71
N TRP A 244 -8.27 8.99 9.99
CA TRP A 244 -7.44 7.95 10.62
C TRP A 244 -7.37 8.02 12.15
N SER A 245 -8.16 8.88 12.79
CA SER A 245 -8.16 8.95 14.26
C SER A 245 -8.79 7.67 14.84
N PRO A 246 -8.07 6.91 15.68
CA PRO A 246 -8.63 5.73 16.34
C PRO A 246 -9.73 6.09 17.34
N LYS A 247 -9.87 7.38 17.69
CA LYS A 247 -10.88 7.87 18.64
C LYS A 247 -12.04 8.59 17.97
N ALA A 248 -11.86 9.22 16.82
CA ALA A 248 -12.86 10.13 16.29
C ALA A 248 -12.94 10.15 14.75
N GLY A 249 -12.29 9.20 14.07
CA GLY A 249 -12.34 9.12 12.61
C GLY A 249 -13.72 8.76 12.09
N TYR A 250 -14.08 9.27 10.91
CA TYR A 250 -15.34 8.94 10.23
C TYR A 250 -15.62 7.43 10.15
N PRO A 251 -14.64 6.54 9.85
CA PRO A 251 -14.89 5.10 9.75
C PRO A 251 -15.55 4.46 10.98
N GLY A 252 -15.34 5.04 12.17
CA GLY A 252 -15.92 4.56 13.42
C GLY A 252 -17.36 5.02 13.68
N HIS A 253 -18.02 5.66 12.71
CA HIS A 253 -19.37 6.18 12.89
C HIS A 253 -20.40 5.05 13.02
N ALA A 254 -21.37 5.23 13.92
CA ALA A 254 -22.36 4.20 14.29
C ALA A 254 -23.22 3.69 13.11
N ALA A 255 -23.32 4.47 12.03
CA ALA A 255 -24.09 4.14 10.83
C ALA A 255 -23.32 3.26 9.82
N TYR A 256 -21.99 3.25 9.87
CA TYR A 256 -21.17 2.57 8.88
C TYR A 256 -21.01 1.10 9.16
N ARG A 257 -20.73 0.32 8.10
CA ARG A 257 -20.56 -1.12 8.20
C ARG A 257 -19.40 -1.48 9.12
N ASP A 258 -19.66 -2.35 10.07
CA ASP A 258 -18.67 -2.78 11.04
C ASP A 258 -17.70 -3.79 10.41
N PHE A 259 -16.40 -3.49 10.48
CA PHE A 259 -15.38 -4.36 9.92
C PHE A 259 -15.18 -5.65 10.71
N HIS A 260 -15.37 -5.60 12.02
CA HIS A 260 -14.98 -6.68 12.94
C HIS A 260 -16.10 -7.68 13.23
N THR A 261 -17.35 -7.35 12.90
CA THR A 261 -18.52 -8.18 13.23
C THR A 261 -18.88 -9.07 12.05
N TRP A 262 -18.59 -10.35 12.19
CA TRP A 262 -18.84 -11.38 11.18
C TRP A 262 -20.04 -12.25 11.56
N ALA A 263 -20.88 -12.56 10.57
CA ALA A 263 -21.78 -13.72 10.64
C ALA A 263 -20.99 -14.96 10.19
N HIS A 264 -20.50 -15.74 11.14
CA HIS A 264 -19.57 -16.85 10.89
C HIS A 264 -20.17 -17.96 10.02
N GLU A 265 -21.49 -18.11 9.99
CA GLU A 265 -22.21 -19.11 9.19
C GLU A 265 -22.10 -18.85 7.68
N VAL A 266 -21.86 -17.60 7.29
CA VAL A 266 -21.77 -17.15 5.90
C VAL A 266 -20.51 -16.35 5.60
N GLY A 267 -19.70 -16.00 6.59
CA GLY A 267 -18.49 -15.21 6.42
C GLY A 267 -18.75 -13.85 5.76
N LEU A 268 -19.80 -13.15 6.18
CA LEU A 268 -20.14 -11.78 5.74
C LEU A 268 -20.21 -10.83 6.94
N LYS A 269 -20.21 -9.52 6.69
CA LYS A 269 -20.26 -8.46 7.72
C LYS A 269 -21.64 -7.81 7.75
N PRO A 270 -22.61 -8.32 8.54
CA PRO A 270 -24.00 -7.90 8.47
C PRO A 270 -24.31 -6.62 9.26
N SER A 271 -23.41 -6.20 10.14
CA SER A 271 -23.71 -5.20 11.17
C SER A 271 -23.13 -3.83 10.85
N ARG A 272 -23.73 -2.78 11.41
CA ARG A 272 -23.10 -1.46 11.51
C ARG A 272 -22.35 -1.31 12.84
N VAL A 273 -21.41 -0.38 12.92
CA VAL A 273 -20.59 -0.12 14.11
C VAL A 273 -21.44 0.01 15.37
N THR A 274 -22.61 0.65 15.26
CA THR A 274 -23.63 0.83 16.32
C THR A 274 -23.18 1.70 17.49
N GLY A 275 -22.05 1.36 18.10
CA GLY A 275 -21.37 2.11 19.13
C GLY A 275 -20.09 1.38 19.53
N LYS A 276 -19.10 2.11 20.04
CA LYS A 276 -17.78 1.55 20.37
C LYS A 276 -17.79 0.56 21.53
N SER A 277 -18.80 0.64 22.39
CA SER A 277 -18.99 -0.23 23.55
C SER A 277 -20.07 -1.27 23.33
N VAL A 278 -20.51 -1.46 22.08
CA VAL A 278 -21.53 -2.46 21.73
C VAL A 278 -20.80 -3.70 21.24
N GLU A 279 -21.00 -4.80 21.95
CA GLU A 279 -20.40 -6.09 21.62
C GLU A 279 -20.93 -6.61 20.29
N PRO A 280 -20.15 -7.41 19.53
CA PRO A 280 -20.54 -7.88 18.19
C PRO A 280 -21.96 -8.48 18.10
N PRO A 281 -22.44 -9.32 19.05
CA PRO A 281 -23.79 -9.88 19.01
C PRO A 281 -24.92 -8.85 19.17
N ASP A 282 -24.62 -7.71 19.81
CA ASP A 282 -25.59 -6.66 20.13
C ASP A 282 -25.58 -5.51 19.10
N LYS A 283 -24.69 -5.58 18.10
CA LYS A 283 -24.66 -4.59 17.02
C LYS A 283 -25.87 -4.73 16.12
N ALA A 284 -26.43 -3.58 15.74
CA ALA A 284 -27.59 -3.54 14.85
C ALA A 284 -27.18 -3.92 13.41
N PRO A 285 -28.13 -4.44 12.61
CA PRO A 285 -27.94 -4.65 11.18
C PRO A 285 -27.47 -3.39 10.47
N TYR A 286 -26.64 -3.56 9.44
CA TYR A 286 -26.22 -2.48 8.56
C TYR A 286 -27.41 -1.95 7.76
N ASP A 287 -27.54 -0.62 7.75
CA ASP A 287 -28.58 0.09 6.99
C ASP A 287 -27.88 1.01 5.96
N PRO A 288 -27.92 0.66 4.66
CA PRO A 288 -27.26 1.45 3.63
C PRO A 288 -27.85 2.86 3.47
N ALA A 289 -29.13 3.07 3.77
CA ALA A 289 -29.75 4.39 3.70
C ALA A 289 -29.25 5.29 4.84
N MET A 290 -29.07 4.73 6.04
CA MET A 290 -28.48 5.43 7.19
C MET A 290 -27.02 5.81 6.92
N ALA A 291 -26.24 4.88 6.36
CA ALA A 291 -24.86 5.13 5.97
C ALA A 291 -24.76 6.25 4.91
N ALA A 292 -25.60 6.20 3.87
CA ALA A 292 -25.67 7.23 2.83
C ALA A 292 -26.07 8.61 3.39
N GLY A 293 -27.05 8.66 4.30
CA GLY A 293 -27.46 9.91 4.95
C GLY A 293 -26.38 10.53 5.84
N THR A 294 -25.47 9.70 6.38
CA THR A 294 -24.30 10.15 7.15
C THR A 294 -23.17 10.64 6.24
N LEU A 295 -22.95 9.95 5.12
CA LEU A 295 -21.80 10.15 4.23
C LEU A 295 -21.65 11.60 3.76
N GLY A 296 -22.74 12.23 3.33
CA GLY A 296 -22.71 13.61 2.85
C GLY A 296 -22.20 14.61 3.90
N GLY A 297 -22.56 14.40 5.18
CA GLY A 297 -22.06 15.23 6.28
C GLY A 297 -20.56 15.08 6.50
N HIS A 298 -20.02 13.85 6.39
CA HIS A 298 -18.58 13.61 6.51
C HIS A 298 -17.77 14.10 5.31
N VAL A 299 -18.35 14.10 4.11
CA VAL A 299 -17.74 14.74 2.93
C VAL A 299 -17.63 16.25 3.17
N GLN A 300 -18.72 16.90 3.57
CA GLN A 300 -18.73 18.34 3.82
C GLN A 300 -17.76 18.73 4.94
N ASP A 301 -17.78 18.01 6.07
CA ASP A 301 -16.88 18.28 7.19
C ASP A 301 -15.40 18.14 6.82
N PHE A 302 -15.05 17.17 5.97
CA PHE A 302 -13.68 17.04 5.49
C PHE A 302 -13.28 18.20 4.57
N VAL A 303 -14.16 18.59 3.64
CA VAL A 303 -13.94 19.76 2.76
C VAL A 303 -13.75 21.02 3.58
N ASP A 304 -14.62 21.27 4.56
CA ASP A 304 -14.53 22.42 5.47
C ASP A 304 -13.23 22.41 6.26
N THR A 305 -12.79 21.22 6.72
CA THR A 305 -11.51 21.04 7.43
C THR A 305 -10.33 21.40 6.52
N VAL A 306 -10.30 20.91 5.29
CA VAL A 306 -9.23 21.22 4.32
C VAL A 306 -9.19 22.71 3.99
N VAL A 307 -10.35 23.32 3.72
CA VAL A 307 -10.45 24.76 3.42
C VAL A 307 -9.99 25.60 4.62
N ALA A 308 -10.43 25.26 5.83
CA ALA A 308 -10.01 25.95 7.04
C ALA A 308 -8.50 25.84 7.25
N ARG A 309 -7.94 24.64 7.06
CA ARG A 309 -6.49 24.39 7.18
C ARG A 309 -5.70 25.20 6.16
N LEU A 310 -6.11 25.20 4.88
CA LEU A 310 -5.45 25.96 3.82
C LEU A 310 -5.50 27.47 4.08
N ARG A 311 -6.65 28.01 4.52
CA ARG A 311 -6.80 29.42 4.89
C ARG A 311 -5.91 29.80 6.07
N SER A 312 -5.83 28.95 7.09
CA SER A 312 -4.95 29.15 8.25
C SER A 312 -3.48 29.22 7.81
N LEU A 313 -3.03 28.24 7.03
CA LEU A 313 -1.66 28.20 6.51
C LEU A 313 -1.35 29.39 5.59
N LYS A 314 -2.33 29.82 4.78
CA LYS A 314 -2.18 31.00 3.91
C LYS A 314 -2.05 32.29 4.70
N ALA A 315 -2.79 32.44 5.79
CA ALA A 315 -2.67 33.57 6.70
C ALA A 315 -1.34 33.57 7.45
N GLU A 316 -0.85 32.40 7.86
CA GLU A 316 0.43 32.23 8.56
C GLU A 316 1.64 32.52 7.66
N HIS A 317 1.65 31.99 6.43
CA HIS A 317 2.80 32.05 5.54
C HIS A 317 2.71 33.16 4.47
N GLY A 318 1.56 33.83 4.33
CA GLY A 318 1.34 34.91 3.37
C GLY A 318 1.27 34.49 1.90
N ARG A 319 1.13 33.20 1.60
CA ARG A 319 1.08 32.61 0.25
C ARG A 319 0.13 31.42 0.18
N GLU A 320 -0.27 30.99 -1.02
CA GLU A 320 -0.97 29.70 -1.17
C GLU A 320 -0.11 28.58 -0.57
N SER A 321 -0.76 27.67 0.16
CA SER A 321 -0.12 26.57 0.88
C SER A 321 -0.64 25.22 0.40
N LEU A 322 0.07 24.18 0.81
CA LEU A 322 -0.19 22.79 0.50
C LEU A 322 -0.75 22.05 1.73
N VAL A 323 -1.69 21.15 1.50
CA VAL A 323 -2.12 20.10 2.44
C VAL A 323 -2.01 18.76 1.74
N VAL A 324 -1.28 17.82 2.35
CA VAL A 324 -1.17 16.44 1.86
C VAL A 324 -1.84 15.51 2.87
N ALA A 325 -2.82 14.72 2.42
CA ALA A 325 -3.43 13.67 3.21
C ALA A 325 -3.07 12.31 2.61
N ALA A 326 -2.50 11.42 3.42
CA ALA A 326 -2.02 10.12 2.98
C ALA A 326 -2.56 8.98 3.84
N TYR A 327 -3.06 7.93 3.17
CA TYR A 327 -3.72 6.78 3.78
C TYR A 327 -3.33 5.47 3.11
N ASP A 328 -3.43 4.36 3.82
CA ASP A 328 -3.41 3.04 3.18
C ASP A 328 -4.64 2.88 2.28
N THR A 329 -4.47 2.35 1.07
CA THR A 329 -5.55 2.22 0.08
C THR A 329 -6.66 1.32 0.61
N GLU A 330 -6.29 0.24 1.31
CA GLU A 330 -7.22 -0.75 1.86
C GLU A 330 -8.20 -0.11 2.85
N LEU A 331 -7.90 1.07 3.40
CA LEU A 331 -8.88 1.84 4.17
C LEU A 331 -10.20 1.95 3.42
N PHE A 332 -10.12 2.29 2.14
CA PHE A 332 -11.28 2.64 1.33
C PHE A 332 -11.89 1.36 0.76
N GLY A 333 -12.95 0.92 1.42
CA GLY A 333 -13.84 -0.15 0.99
C GLY A 333 -13.60 -1.45 1.75
N HIS A 334 -12.35 -1.77 2.10
CA HIS A 334 -12.04 -2.95 2.91
C HIS A 334 -12.23 -2.68 4.40
N TRP A 335 -11.44 -1.79 5.03
CA TRP A 335 -11.61 -1.44 6.45
C TRP A 335 -12.81 -0.51 6.70
N TRP A 336 -13.00 0.48 5.83
CA TRP A 336 -14.14 1.39 5.83
C TRP A 336 -14.96 1.20 4.57
N HIS A 337 -16.08 0.49 4.69
CA HIS A 337 -16.90 0.07 3.55
C HIS A 337 -17.36 1.23 2.66
N GLU A 338 -17.74 2.36 3.25
CA GLU A 338 -18.24 3.55 2.55
C GLU A 338 -17.12 4.45 2.01
N GLY A 339 -15.86 4.10 2.28
CA GLY A 339 -14.68 4.88 1.94
C GLY A 339 -14.55 5.29 0.46
N PRO A 340 -14.81 4.41 -0.53
CA PRO A 340 -14.72 4.80 -1.94
C PRO A 340 -15.77 5.85 -2.34
N ALA A 341 -16.98 5.75 -1.77
CA ALA A 341 -18.04 6.74 -2.01
C ALA A 341 -17.73 8.07 -1.31
N TRP A 342 -17.13 8.04 -0.12
CA TRP A 342 -16.63 9.24 0.55
C TRP A 342 -15.51 9.92 -0.26
N LEU A 343 -14.54 9.13 -0.76
CA LEU A 343 -13.44 9.64 -1.58
C LEU A 343 -13.94 10.35 -2.83
N GLU A 344 -14.90 9.76 -3.51
CA GLU A 344 -15.54 10.39 -4.65
C GLU A 344 -16.14 11.75 -4.28
N GLY A 345 -16.93 11.77 -3.20
CA GLY A 345 -17.57 13.00 -2.72
C GLY A 345 -16.55 14.10 -2.43
N VAL A 346 -15.45 13.76 -1.75
CA VAL A 346 -14.37 14.70 -1.41
C VAL A 346 -13.66 15.22 -2.66
N LEU A 347 -13.25 14.33 -3.57
CA LEU A 347 -12.52 14.69 -4.79
C LEU A 347 -13.35 15.54 -5.76
N ARG A 348 -14.70 15.45 -5.68
CA ARG A 348 -15.61 16.33 -6.42
C ARG A 348 -15.87 17.65 -5.70
N ALA A 349 -16.08 17.63 -4.39
CA ALA A 349 -16.48 18.81 -3.62
C ALA A 349 -15.32 19.78 -3.33
N LEU A 350 -14.08 19.31 -3.21
CA LEU A 350 -12.92 20.18 -2.97
C LEU A 350 -12.72 21.24 -4.08
N PRO A 351 -12.74 20.89 -5.38
CA PRO A 351 -12.71 21.87 -6.46
C PRO A 351 -13.86 22.89 -6.39
N GLU A 352 -15.09 22.45 -6.07
CA GLU A 352 -16.26 23.34 -5.92
C GLU A 352 -16.08 24.33 -4.76
N ALA A 353 -15.32 23.95 -3.74
CA ALA A 353 -14.95 24.80 -2.61
C ALA A 353 -13.72 25.70 -2.86
N GLY A 354 -13.21 25.77 -4.10
CA GLY A 354 -12.07 26.62 -4.47
C GLY A 354 -10.71 26.05 -4.08
N VAL A 355 -10.61 24.74 -3.87
CA VAL A 355 -9.34 24.05 -3.60
C VAL A 355 -8.78 23.43 -4.88
N ARG A 356 -7.50 23.67 -5.17
CA ARG A 356 -6.80 22.97 -6.26
C ARG A 356 -6.50 21.54 -5.79
N VAL A 357 -7.20 20.55 -6.32
CA VAL A 357 -6.85 19.13 -6.14
C VAL A 357 -5.86 18.73 -7.21
N THR A 358 -4.73 18.14 -6.81
CA THR A 358 -3.69 17.69 -7.74
C THR A 358 -2.79 16.62 -7.12
N THR A 359 -1.85 16.09 -7.89
CA THR A 359 -0.82 15.12 -7.48
C THR A 359 0.35 15.79 -6.74
N LEU A 360 1.27 15.02 -6.16
CA LEU A 360 2.48 15.60 -5.53
C LEU A 360 3.33 16.33 -6.58
N LYS A 361 3.45 15.76 -7.78
CA LYS A 361 4.06 16.39 -8.95
C LYS A 361 3.36 17.70 -9.31
N GLY A 362 2.03 17.66 -9.46
CA GLY A 362 1.25 18.86 -9.80
C GLY A 362 1.31 19.94 -8.71
N ALA A 363 1.52 19.58 -7.43
CA ALA A 363 1.77 20.56 -6.38
C ALA A 363 3.10 21.32 -6.59
N LEU A 364 4.15 20.67 -7.10
CA LEU A 364 5.41 21.36 -7.45
C LEU A 364 5.22 22.28 -8.65
N GLU A 365 4.50 21.84 -9.67
CA GLU A 365 4.15 22.65 -10.84
C GLU A 365 3.31 23.88 -10.45
N ALA A 366 2.46 23.73 -9.42
CA ALA A 366 1.70 24.82 -8.81
C ALA A 366 2.53 25.74 -7.89
N GLY A 367 3.84 25.51 -7.75
CA GLY A 367 4.76 26.38 -7.01
C GLY A 367 4.86 26.10 -5.52
N HIS A 368 4.46 24.92 -5.04
CA HIS A 368 4.54 24.54 -3.62
C HIS A 368 5.91 24.01 -3.17
N LEU A 369 6.99 24.40 -3.85
CA LEU A 369 8.34 24.13 -3.39
C LEU A 369 8.78 25.21 -2.39
N GLY A 370 9.00 24.79 -1.15
CA GLY A 370 9.55 25.61 -0.07
C GLY A 370 11.07 25.55 0.01
N GLY A 371 11.60 25.91 1.18
CA GLY A 371 13.04 25.84 1.45
C GLY A 371 13.54 24.42 1.75
N LYS A 372 14.87 24.28 1.79
CA LYS A 372 15.58 23.07 2.19
C LYS A 372 15.23 22.67 3.64
N VAL A 373 15.27 21.36 3.92
CA VAL A 373 15.19 20.78 5.26
C VAL A 373 16.26 19.69 5.45
N ASP A 374 16.77 19.57 6.68
CA ASP A 374 17.51 18.39 7.10
C ASP A 374 16.55 17.47 7.86
N LEU A 375 16.29 16.29 7.30
CA LEU A 375 15.35 15.34 7.90
C LEU A 375 16.03 14.53 9.01
N PRO A 376 15.39 14.35 10.18
CA PRO A 376 15.86 13.40 11.18
C PRO A 376 15.53 11.96 10.77
N ALA A 377 16.09 10.99 11.47
CA ALA A 377 15.61 9.61 11.40
C ALA A 377 14.11 9.56 11.77
N SER A 378 13.27 9.00 10.90
CA SER A 378 11.82 9.06 11.06
C SER A 378 11.10 7.87 10.42
N SER A 379 9.84 7.71 10.82
CA SER A 379 8.84 6.90 10.11
C SER A 379 7.46 7.53 10.31
N TRP A 380 6.44 7.06 9.58
CA TRP A 380 5.05 7.42 9.87
C TRP A 380 4.39 6.55 10.96
N GLY A 381 5.11 5.55 11.47
CA GLY A 381 4.66 4.57 12.44
C GLY A 381 4.39 5.14 13.83
N SER A 382 4.04 4.26 14.77
CA SER A 382 3.81 4.65 16.17
C SER A 382 5.11 5.19 16.78
N GLY A 383 5.05 6.39 17.38
CA GLY A 383 6.23 7.06 17.93
C GLY A 383 6.98 7.95 16.93
N LYS A 384 6.65 7.87 15.64
CA LYS A 384 7.25 8.70 14.56
C LYS A 384 8.76 8.47 14.39
N ASP A 385 9.24 7.35 14.90
CA ASP A 385 10.61 6.86 14.86
C ASP A 385 10.61 5.39 14.39
N TRP A 386 11.71 4.67 14.57
CA TRP A 386 11.87 3.32 14.02
C TRP A 386 11.33 2.22 14.94
N ARG A 387 10.81 2.54 16.13
CA ARG A 387 10.52 1.55 17.21
C ARG A 387 9.62 0.38 16.83
N VAL A 388 8.81 0.55 15.77
CA VAL A 388 7.95 -0.52 15.25
C VAL A 388 8.76 -1.62 14.55
N TRP A 389 9.89 -1.26 13.94
CA TRP A 389 10.75 -2.16 13.18
C TRP A 389 12.10 -2.43 13.85
N ASP A 390 12.54 -1.59 14.81
CA ASP A 390 13.80 -1.76 15.55
C ASP A 390 13.65 -1.85 17.08
N GLY A 391 12.42 -1.96 17.59
CA GLY A 391 12.13 -2.06 19.01
C GLY A 391 12.49 -3.42 19.62
N GLU A 392 12.46 -3.48 20.96
CA GLU A 392 12.84 -4.66 21.76
C GLU A 392 12.11 -5.96 21.32
N GLN A 393 10.83 -5.87 20.96
CA GLN A 393 9.99 -7.02 20.59
C GLN A 393 10.44 -7.73 19.29
N VAL A 394 11.18 -7.02 18.43
CA VAL A 394 11.65 -7.51 17.12
C VAL A 394 13.18 -7.44 17.00
N ALA A 395 13.91 -7.19 18.09
CA ALA A 395 15.36 -7.09 18.08
C ALA A 395 16.06 -8.39 17.61
N ASP A 396 15.43 -9.54 17.86
CA ASP A 396 15.87 -10.83 17.33
C ASP A 396 15.78 -10.86 15.80
N MET A 397 14.64 -10.42 15.24
CA MET A 397 14.44 -10.33 13.79
C MET A 397 15.41 -9.34 13.14
N VAL A 398 15.69 -8.20 13.77
CA VAL A 398 16.65 -7.22 13.25
C VAL A 398 18.07 -7.82 13.17
N ARG A 399 18.49 -8.53 14.22
CA ARG A 399 19.79 -9.22 14.23
C ARG A 399 19.86 -10.30 13.16
N ASP A 400 18.81 -11.11 13.03
CA ASP A 400 18.75 -12.21 12.06
C ASP A 400 18.73 -11.67 10.62
N ASN A 401 17.99 -10.58 10.37
CA ASN A 401 17.96 -9.87 9.09
C ASN A 401 19.31 -9.23 8.75
N THR A 402 20.03 -8.69 9.74
CA THR A 402 21.41 -8.20 9.53
C THR A 402 22.34 -9.35 9.11
N ALA A 403 22.25 -10.50 9.78
CA ALA A 403 23.04 -11.67 9.42
C ALA A 403 22.67 -12.23 8.03
N LEU A 404 21.38 -12.21 7.66
CA LEU A 404 20.91 -12.62 6.34
C LEU A 404 21.48 -11.75 5.23
N GLN A 405 21.48 -10.43 5.41
CA GLN A 405 22.06 -9.49 4.44
C GLN A 405 23.55 -9.75 4.20
N HIS A 406 24.33 -10.01 5.25
CA HIS A 406 25.74 -10.37 5.09
C HIS A 406 25.90 -11.66 4.28
N ARG A 407 25.14 -12.72 4.60
CA ARG A 407 25.19 -13.98 3.83
C ARG A 407 24.76 -13.79 2.37
N MET A 408 23.78 -12.93 2.12
CA MET A 408 23.30 -12.59 0.78
C MET A 408 24.40 -11.91 -0.05
N LEU A 409 25.15 -10.97 0.54
CA LEU A 409 26.29 -10.31 -0.10
C LEU A 409 27.48 -11.27 -0.28
N ASP A 410 27.74 -12.14 0.68
CA ASP A 410 28.78 -13.18 0.58
C ASP A 410 28.48 -14.17 -0.55
N LEU A 411 27.22 -14.54 -0.76
CA LEU A 411 26.79 -15.49 -1.81
C LEU A 411 27.13 -15.02 -3.23
N VAL A 412 27.11 -13.69 -3.45
CA VAL A 412 27.42 -13.07 -4.74
C VAL A 412 28.88 -12.63 -4.85
N THR A 413 29.61 -12.57 -3.73
CA THR A 413 31.01 -12.17 -3.74
C THR A 413 31.86 -13.18 -4.50
N GLY A 414 32.63 -12.69 -5.48
CA GLY A 414 33.49 -13.53 -6.31
C GLY A 414 32.77 -14.46 -7.28
N MET A 415 31.45 -14.30 -7.48
CA MET A 415 30.71 -15.06 -8.48
C MET A 415 31.16 -14.70 -9.90
N ASP A 416 30.99 -15.64 -10.84
CA ASP A 416 31.11 -15.33 -12.26
C ASP A 416 29.97 -14.39 -12.68
N THR A 417 30.33 -13.27 -13.30
CA THR A 417 29.39 -12.23 -13.75
C THR A 417 29.13 -12.29 -15.26
N THR A 418 29.80 -13.19 -15.99
CA THR A 418 29.64 -13.32 -17.44
C THR A 418 28.24 -13.81 -17.84
N THR A 419 27.66 -14.72 -17.05
CA THR A 419 26.32 -15.27 -17.26
C THR A 419 25.44 -15.12 -16.03
N ARG A 420 24.12 -15.00 -16.25
CA ARG A 420 23.12 -14.97 -15.19
C ARG A 420 23.06 -16.33 -14.48
N ASP A 421 22.92 -16.32 -13.16
CA ASP A 421 22.84 -17.52 -12.31
C ASP A 421 21.47 -17.61 -11.64
N ALA A 422 20.58 -18.40 -12.23
CA ALA A 422 19.20 -18.54 -11.77
C ALA A 422 19.06 -19.08 -10.33
N VAL A 423 20.08 -19.79 -9.82
CA VAL A 423 20.09 -20.29 -8.43
C VAL A 423 20.33 -19.14 -7.47
N ARG A 424 21.34 -18.31 -7.75
CA ARG A 424 21.64 -17.12 -6.95
C ARG A 424 20.53 -16.08 -7.05
N ASP A 425 19.91 -15.91 -8.23
CA ASP A 425 18.75 -15.04 -8.39
C ASP A 425 17.60 -15.47 -7.48
N GLN A 426 17.30 -16.77 -7.42
CA GLN A 426 16.25 -17.27 -6.52
C GLN A 426 16.65 -17.11 -5.06
N ALA A 427 17.90 -17.39 -4.69
CA ALA A 427 18.36 -17.17 -3.32
C ALA A 427 18.18 -15.70 -2.91
N VAL A 428 18.61 -14.76 -3.75
CA VAL A 428 18.41 -13.32 -3.52
C VAL A 428 16.92 -12.95 -3.41
N ALA A 429 16.05 -13.56 -4.23
CA ALA A 429 14.61 -13.35 -4.11
C ALA A 429 14.06 -13.83 -2.75
N GLU A 430 14.48 -14.99 -2.26
CA GLU A 430 14.08 -15.47 -0.92
C GLU A 430 14.57 -14.52 0.18
N ALA A 431 15.83 -14.08 0.13
CA ALA A 431 16.36 -13.15 1.12
C ALA A 431 15.58 -11.82 1.11
N MET A 432 15.27 -11.29 -0.07
CA MET A 432 14.44 -10.09 -0.24
C MET A 432 13.04 -10.26 0.37
N LEU A 433 12.38 -11.41 0.16
CA LEU A 433 11.07 -11.70 0.76
C LEU A 433 11.15 -11.81 2.29
N ALA A 434 12.24 -12.37 2.84
CA ALA A 434 12.48 -12.40 4.29
C ALA A 434 12.69 -11.01 4.90
N LEU A 435 13.17 -10.03 4.12
CA LEU A 435 13.51 -8.67 4.56
C LEU A 435 12.34 -7.66 4.48
N SER A 436 11.14 -8.10 4.11
CA SER A 436 9.94 -7.25 4.09
C SER A 436 9.67 -6.61 5.48
N SER A 437 9.23 -5.33 5.50
CA SER A 437 8.93 -4.62 6.74
C SER A 437 7.71 -5.20 7.46
N ASP A 438 6.83 -5.87 6.73
CA ASP A 438 5.56 -6.43 7.20
C ASP A 438 5.77 -7.39 8.37
N TRP A 439 6.84 -8.18 8.34
CA TRP A 439 7.08 -9.20 9.35
C TRP A 439 7.32 -8.59 10.73
N ALA A 440 8.18 -7.57 10.81
CA ALA A 440 8.41 -6.85 12.06
C ALA A 440 7.16 -6.06 12.48
N PHE A 441 6.44 -5.46 11.52
CA PHE A 441 5.20 -4.75 11.82
C PHE A 441 4.13 -5.65 12.46
N MET A 442 3.86 -6.82 11.87
CA MET A 442 2.86 -7.78 12.37
C MET A 442 3.22 -8.35 13.74
N VAL A 443 4.51 -8.55 14.02
CA VAL A 443 4.99 -8.95 15.35
C VAL A 443 4.81 -7.83 16.36
N THR A 444 5.20 -6.61 16.02
CA THR A 444 5.07 -5.46 16.94
C THR A 444 3.62 -5.10 17.24
N LYS A 445 2.72 -5.29 16.27
CA LYS A 445 1.28 -5.02 16.45
C LYS A 445 0.49 -6.19 17.01
N ASP A 446 1.12 -7.35 17.18
CA ASP A 446 0.46 -8.59 17.59
C ASP A 446 -0.79 -8.92 16.74
N SER A 447 -0.74 -8.60 15.45
CA SER A 447 -1.86 -8.82 14.53
C SER A 447 -1.83 -10.20 13.89
N ALA A 448 -0.63 -10.71 13.60
CA ALA A 448 -0.38 -12.05 13.06
C ALA A 448 1.07 -12.50 13.35
N ALA A 449 1.54 -12.30 14.59
CA ALA A 449 2.95 -12.47 14.96
C ALA A 449 3.52 -13.86 14.60
N ASP A 450 2.77 -14.94 14.87
CA ASP A 450 3.20 -16.30 14.55
C ASP A 450 3.31 -16.54 13.03
N TYR A 451 2.41 -15.95 12.25
CA TYR A 451 2.47 -16.01 10.79
C TYR A 451 3.71 -15.29 10.28
N ALA A 452 3.93 -14.06 10.73
CA ALA A 452 5.06 -13.23 10.33
C ALA A 452 6.42 -13.88 10.65
N ARG A 453 6.59 -14.41 11.87
CA ARG A 453 7.82 -15.13 12.26
C ARG A 453 8.06 -16.36 11.40
N ARG A 454 7.00 -17.11 11.08
CA ARG A 454 7.08 -18.28 10.18
C ARG A 454 7.47 -17.86 8.77
N ARG A 455 6.90 -16.77 8.23
CA ARG A 455 7.20 -16.26 6.89
C ARG A 455 8.66 -15.85 6.76
N ALA A 456 9.14 -14.99 7.65
CA ALA A 456 10.56 -14.58 7.68
C ALA A 456 11.49 -15.80 7.77
N LYS A 457 11.14 -16.78 8.61
CA LYS A 457 11.91 -18.03 8.75
C LYS A 457 11.89 -18.89 7.49
N VAL A 458 10.75 -19.12 6.86
CA VAL A 458 10.63 -19.97 5.66
C VAL A 458 11.52 -19.43 4.54
N HIS A 459 11.46 -18.13 4.28
CA HIS A 459 12.29 -17.51 3.24
C HIS A 459 13.78 -17.54 3.61
N THR A 460 14.13 -17.31 4.88
CA THR A 460 15.52 -17.46 5.35
C THR A 460 16.04 -18.89 5.17
N ASP A 461 15.25 -19.90 5.52
CA ASP A 461 15.63 -21.32 5.38
C ASP A 461 15.77 -21.72 3.89
N ARG A 462 14.90 -21.19 3.01
CA ARG A 462 14.98 -21.39 1.54
C ARG A 462 16.26 -20.76 0.99
N PHE A 463 16.59 -19.52 1.39
CA PHE A 463 17.86 -18.86 1.08
C PHE A 463 19.05 -19.70 1.52
N ASP A 464 19.11 -20.09 2.80
CA ASP A 464 20.25 -20.82 3.37
C ASP A 464 20.43 -22.20 2.69
N THR A 465 19.32 -22.83 2.28
CA THR A 465 19.36 -24.08 1.51
C THR A 465 20.03 -23.89 0.15
N LEU A 466 19.64 -22.85 -0.60
CA LEU A 466 20.24 -22.56 -1.90
C LEU A 466 21.71 -22.13 -1.78
N ALA A 467 22.02 -21.26 -0.82
CA ALA A 467 23.39 -20.81 -0.55
C ALA A 467 24.32 -22.00 -0.24
N ARG A 468 23.87 -22.92 0.63
CA ARG A 468 24.61 -24.15 0.94
C ARG A 468 24.86 -25.01 -0.30
N LEU A 469 23.84 -25.23 -1.14
CA LEU A 469 23.99 -26.03 -2.37
C LEU A 469 24.97 -25.39 -3.37
N VAL A 470 25.00 -24.06 -3.45
CA VAL A 470 25.98 -23.31 -4.24
C VAL A 470 27.39 -23.53 -3.71
N HIS A 471 27.61 -23.40 -2.40
CA HIS A 471 28.93 -23.59 -1.78
C HIS A 471 29.45 -25.03 -1.87
N GLU A 472 28.55 -26.02 -1.81
CA GLU A 472 28.88 -27.45 -1.98
C GLU A 472 29.20 -27.82 -3.44
N GLY A 473 28.96 -26.93 -4.41
CA GLY A 473 29.09 -27.25 -5.84
C GLY A 473 28.04 -28.23 -6.37
N SER A 474 26.91 -28.38 -5.66
CA SER A 474 25.82 -29.30 -6.00
C SER A 474 24.90 -28.73 -7.10
N HIS A 475 25.46 -28.42 -8.26
CA HIS A 475 24.82 -27.60 -9.30
C HIS A 475 23.44 -28.09 -9.77
N GLU A 476 23.27 -29.39 -10.03
CA GLU A 476 22.00 -29.96 -10.51
C GLU A 476 20.90 -29.82 -9.45
N ARG A 477 21.18 -30.29 -8.23
CA ARG A 477 20.26 -30.16 -7.10
C ARG A 477 19.94 -28.71 -6.77
N ALA A 478 20.90 -27.80 -6.90
CA ALA A 478 20.70 -26.37 -6.69
C ALA A 478 19.69 -25.80 -7.70
N ARG A 479 19.81 -26.16 -8.99
CA ARG A 479 18.88 -25.74 -10.04
C ARG A 479 17.49 -26.30 -9.84
N GLU A 480 17.35 -27.58 -9.50
CA GLU A 480 16.06 -28.19 -9.21
C GLU A 480 15.37 -27.54 -8.01
N THR A 481 16.13 -27.29 -6.93
CA THR A 481 15.62 -26.64 -5.72
C THR A 481 15.19 -25.20 -6.01
N ALA A 482 16.02 -24.43 -6.74
CA ALA A 482 15.69 -23.06 -7.13
C ALA A 482 14.44 -23.01 -8.02
N ALA A 483 14.31 -23.92 -8.99
CA ALA A 483 13.13 -24.01 -9.83
C ALA A 483 11.87 -24.39 -9.04
N ALA A 484 11.99 -25.24 -8.02
CA ALA A 484 10.89 -25.59 -7.14
C ALA A 484 10.42 -24.38 -6.31
N TYR A 485 11.34 -23.66 -5.66
CA TYR A 485 11.00 -22.46 -4.89
C TYR A 485 10.43 -21.34 -5.77
N ARG A 486 10.96 -21.13 -6.97
CA ARG A 486 10.46 -20.12 -7.91
C ARG A 486 8.98 -20.29 -8.28
N ARG A 487 8.44 -21.52 -8.24
CA ARG A 487 7.01 -21.73 -8.51
C ARG A 487 6.13 -21.11 -7.43
N ASP A 488 6.61 -21.05 -6.19
CA ASP A 488 5.88 -20.46 -5.08
C ASP A 488 6.29 -18.99 -4.86
N ASP A 489 7.57 -18.68 -5.07
CA ASP A 489 8.25 -17.43 -4.68
C ASP A 489 8.96 -16.80 -5.87
N GLY A 490 8.20 -16.55 -6.95
CA GLY A 490 8.69 -16.00 -8.20
C GLY A 490 8.18 -14.61 -8.59
N PRO A 491 8.01 -13.62 -7.68
CA PRO A 491 7.33 -12.35 -8.01
C PRO A 491 8.05 -11.52 -9.08
N PHE A 492 9.37 -11.70 -9.23
CA PHE A 492 10.22 -10.85 -10.08
C PHE A 492 11.16 -11.69 -10.96
N GLY A 493 10.69 -12.10 -12.14
CA GLY A 493 11.49 -12.90 -13.09
C GLY A 493 12.74 -12.19 -13.64
N HIS A 494 12.86 -10.87 -13.46
CA HIS A 494 13.96 -10.05 -13.95
C HIS A 494 15.09 -9.83 -12.92
N ILE A 495 14.93 -10.28 -11.66
CA ILE A 495 15.98 -10.17 -10.64
C ILE A 495 17.26 -10.85 -11.12
N ASP A 496 18.38 -10.12 -11.01
CA ASP A 496 19.71 -10.60 -11.36
C ASP A 496 20.66 -10.36 -10.19
N ALA A 497 21.17 -11.44 -9.59
CA ALA A 497 22.04 -11.37 -8.42
C ALA A 497 23.34 -10.59 -8.68
N ARG A 498 23.77 -10.46 -9.95
CA ARG A 498 24.94 -9.65 -10.33
C ARG A 498 24.75 -8.17 -10.05
N ASP A 499 23.50 -7.69 -9.95
CA ASP A 499 23.20 -6.28 -9.71
C ASP A 499 23.50 -5.82 -8.28
N LEU A 500 23.75 -6.77 -7.35
CA LEU A 500 24.30 -6.51 -6.02
C LEU A 500 25.80 -6.18 -6.03
N LEU A 501 26.51 -6.49 -7.14
CA LEU A 501 27.92 -6.16 -7.29
C LEU A 501 28.15 -4.81 -8.00
N ARG A 502 27.08 -4.16 -8.47
CA ARG A 502 27.16 -2.84 -9.08
C ARG A 502 27.52 -1.82 -7.98
N LYS A 503 28.54 -1.02 -8.25
CA LYS A 503 29.00 0.07 -7.39
C LYS A 503 28.42 1.39 -7.83
#